data_AF-M1Z1P3-F1
#
_entry.id   AF-M1Z1P3-F1
#
_cell.length_a   1.000
_cell.length_b   1.000
_cell.length_c   1.000
_cell.angle_alpha   90.00
_cell.angle_beta   90.00
_cell.angle_gamma   90.00
#
_symmetry.space_group_name_H-M   'P 1'
#
loop_
_entity.id
_entity.type
_entity.pdbx_description
1 polymer ?
#
loop_
_entity_poly.entity_id
_entity_poly.type
_entity_poly.pdbx_seq_one_letter_code
_entity_poly.pdbx_strand_id
1 'polypeptide(L)'
;MSEEQVMKRMNIRISGLGGQGAVTAAHLLAMAANKMGKYSISNPFFGAEKRMAPAESYVRIGPVKIYDRGELVFPEVIMVFHPQVITMQKSYTAPFYSGIKENGLIIINTNVDLLTDEDHKRLNDLNVSVLNHDATHMALEVGGTELSTNMAMIGACAGITKVVDLPALEAALQDRFGKRYVASGGTATLDEAIKKKYAKKEQLLQKNNDTIKKSYEIASEWVKTSNYSPAFYGPGEFEAVGAATAS
;
A
#
# COMPACT_ATOMS: atom_id res chain seq x y z
N MET A 1 -25.03 -18.47 -7.93
CA MET A 1 -24.06 -17.35 -7.86
C MET A 1 -23.51 -17.19 -9.27
N SER A 2 -23.77 -16.08 -9.94
CA SER A 2 -23.27 -15.86 -11.30
C SER A 2 -21.74 -15.73 -11.27
N GLU A 3 -21.06 -16.22 -12.32
CA GLU A 3 -19.60 -16.10 -12.49
C GLU A 3 -19.10 -14.65 -12.32
N GLU A 4 -19.97 -13.69 -12.62
CA GLU A 4 -19.72 -12.24 -12.50
C GLU A 4 -19.43 -11.78 -11.06
N GLN A 5 -20.02 -12.42 -10.05
CA GLN A 5 -19.81 -12.08 -8.64
C GLN A 5 -18.47 -12.59 -8.07
N VAL A 6 -17.81 -13.53 -8.76
CA VAL A 6 -16.51 -14.07 -8.34
C VAL A 6 -15.34 -13.14 -8.72
N MET A 7 -15.57 -12.15 -9.59
CA MET A 7 -14.49 -11.46 -10.31
C MET A 7 -14.16 -10.02 -9.86
N LYS A 8 -15.02 -9.32 -9.11
CA LYS A 8 -14.70 -7.96 -8.64
C LYS A 8 -13.83 -7.99 -7.38
N ARG A 9 -12.53 -8.16 -7.55
CA ARG A 9 -11.55 -7.98 -6.46
C ARG A 9 -10.34 -7.21 -6.95
N MET A 10 -9.78 -6.37 -6.10
CA MET A 10 -8.52 -5.69 -6.35
C MET A 10 -7.39 -6.54 -5.76
N ASN A 11 -6.51 -7.01 -6.63
CA ASN A 11 -5.32 -7.76 -6.31
C ASN A 11 -4.11 -6.81 -6.44
N ILE A 12 -3.43 -6.64 -5.32
CA ILE A 12 -2.28 -5.73 -5.18
C ILE A 12 -1.04 -6.59 -4.94
N ARG A 13 -0.06 -6.49 -5.84
CA ARG A 13 1.28 -7.04 -5.64
C ARG A 13 2.20 -5.94 -5.13
N ILE A 14 2.90 -6.21 -4.03
CA ILE A 14 3.84 -5.30 -3.41
C ILE A 14 5.22 -5.93 -3.52
N SER A 15 6.09 -5.35 -4.34
CA SER A 15 7.46 -5.79 -4.55
C SER A 15 8.43 -4.82 -3.88
N GLY A 16 9.43 -5.35 -3.17
CA GLY A 16 10.42 -4.55 -2.49
C GLY A 16 11.60 -5.38 -2.03
N LEU A 17 12.38 -4.83 -1.10
CA LEU A 17 13.50 -5.52 -0.47
C LEU A 17 13.18 -5.81 1.00
N GLY A 18 13.76 -6.88 1.53
CA GLY A 18 13.63 -7.21 2.96
C GLY A 18 13.98 -6.02 3.86
N GLY A 19 13.02 -5.60 4.69
CA GLY A 19 13.14 -4.44 5.59
C GLY A 19 12.36 -3.19 5.17
N GLN A 20 11.90 -3.10 3.90
CA GLN A 20 11.17 -1.93 3.38
C GLN A 20 9.68 -1.90 3.77
N GLY A 21 9.20 -2.90 4.48
CA GLY A 21 7.83 -2.90 5.01
C GLY A 21 6.74 -3.35 4.02
N ALA A 22 7.08 -4.08 2.95
CA ALA A 22 6.10 -4.68 2.02
C ALA A 22 5.02 -5.52 2.75
N VAL A 23 5.44 -6.40 3.67
CA VAL A 23 4.54 -7.23 4.49
C VAL A 23 3.64 -6.37 5.39
N THR A 24 4.22 -5.31 5.98
CA THR A 24 3.48 -4.36 6.81
C THR A 24 2.40 -3.66 5.99
N ALA A 25 2.74 -3.18 4.80
CA ALA A 25 1.80 -2.50 3.92
C ALA A 25 0.66 -3.43 3.49
N ALA A 26 0.99 -4.66 3.10
CA ALA A 26 -0.01 -5.65 2.73
C ALA A 26 -1.03 -5.89 3.85
N HIS A 27 -0.52 -6.07 5.07
CA HIS A 27 -1.36 -6.32 6.24
C HIS A 27 -2.20 -5.09 6.61
N LEU A 28 -1.65 -3.88 6.57
CA LEU A 28 -2.39 -2.65 6.87
C LEU A 28 -3.52 -2.39 5.87
N LEU A 29 -3.28 -2.58 4.57
CA LEU A 29 -4.32 -2.47 3.54
C LEU A 29 -5.44 -3.49 3.77
N ALA A 30 -5.08 -4.74 4.10
CA ALA A 30 -6.07 -5.77 4.42
C ALA A 30 -6.89 -5.43 5.68
N MET A 31 -6.24 -4.97 6.76
CA MET A 31 -6.90 -4.55 7.99
C MET A 31 -7.84 -3.37 7.76
N ALA A 32 -7.41 -2.36 6.99
CA ALA A 32 -8.24 -1.21 6.64
C ALA A 32 -9.46 -1.65 5.81
N ALA A 33 -9.27 -2.51 4.82
CA ALA A 33 -10.38 -3.06 4.04
C ALA A 33 -11.41 -3.80 4.92
N ASN A 34 -10.95 -4.62 5.87
CA ASN A 34 -11.84 -5.32 6.81
C ASN A 34 -12.63 -4.34 7.69
N LYS A 35 -12.04 -3.21 8.09
CA LYS A 35 -12.74 -2.16 8.86
C LYS A 35 -13.84 -1.47 8.08
N MET A 36 -13.73 -1.44 6.75
CA MET A 36 -14.77 -0.95 5.85
C MET A 36 -15.82 -2.03 5.50
N GLY A 37 -15.77 -3.20 6.16
CA GLY A 37 -16.69 -4.32 5.87
C GLY A 37 -16.39 -5.05 4.56
N LYS A 38 -15.26 -4.78 3.90
CA LYS A 38 -14.79 -5.52 2.73
C LYS A 38 -14.11 -6.81 3.17
N TYR A 39 -14.07 -7.81 2.30
CA TYR A 39 -13.30 -9.03 2.53
C TYR A 39 -11.88 -8.82 2.02
N SER A 40 -10.90 -9.17 2.84
CA SER A 40 -9.50 -9.09 2.43
C SER A 40 -8.68 -10.29 2.89
N ILE A 41 -7.60 -10.55 2.15
CA ILE A 41 -6.55 -11.48 2.54
C ILE A 41 -5.20 -10.90 2.15
N SER A 42 -4.23 -11.00 3.05
CA SER A 42 -2.84 -10.64 2.78
C SER A 42 -1.92 -11.83 2.98
N ASN A 43 -0.98 -12.05 2.07
CA ASN A 43 0.00 -13.13 2.16
C ASN A 43 1.39 -12.61 1.78
N PRO A 44 2.41 -12.79 2.63
CA PRO A 44 3.78 -12.47 2.26
C PRO A 44 4.39 -13.59 1.41
N PHE A 45 5.36 -13.23 0.56
CA PHE A 45 6.14 -14.15 -0.24
C PHE A 45 7.62 -13.74 -0.23
N PHE A 46 8.46 -14.59 0.35
CA PHE A 46 9.90 -14.36 0.42
C PHE A 46 10.63 -15.70 0.46
N GLY A 47 11.78 -15.75 -0.20
CA GLY A 47 12.67 -16.90 -0.21
C GLY A 47 13.45 -17.05 1.09
N ALA A 48 14.30 -18.08 1.15
CA ALA A 48 15.13 -18.38 2.32
C ALA A 48 16.27 -17.37 2.58
N GLU A 49 16.50 -16.44 1.64
CA GLU A 49 17.60 -15.48 1.66
C GLU A 49 17.40 -14.35 2.68
N LYS A 50 18.50 -13.88 3.29
CA LYS A 50 18.49 -12.81 4.30
C LYS A 50 18.77 -11.44 3.68
N ARG A 51 18.43 -10.37 4.42
CA ARG A 51 18.70 -8.91 4.25
C ARG A 51 18.91 -8.40 2.82
N MET A 52 18.08 -7.45 2.38
CA MET A 52 18.10 -6.86 1.02
C MET A 52 17.83 -7.87 -0.11
N ALA A 53 17.43 -9.10 0.23
CA ALA A 53 16.83 -10.04 -0.70
C ALA A 53 15.49 -9.51 -1.21
N PRO A 54 15.08 -9.92 -2.43
CA PRO A 54 13.73 -9.66 -2.93
C PRO A 54 12.68 -10.09 -1.91
N ALA A 55 11.65 -9.26 -1.73
CA ALA A 55 10.51 -9.57 -0.90
C ALA A 55 9.25 -9.12 -1.62
N GLU A 56 8.27 -10.01 -1.71
CA GLU A 56 6.97 -9.71 -2.27
C GLU A 56 5.88 -9.91 -1.22
N SER A 57 4.75 -9.23 -1.38
CA SER A 57 3.57 -9.43 -0.56
C SER A 57 2.34 -9.14 -1.39
N TYR A 58 1.27 -9.86 -1.11
CA TYR A 58 0.04 -9.78 -1.87
C TYR A 58 -1.10 -9.34 -0.97
N VAL A 59 -1.99 -8.53 -1.51
CA VAL A 59 -3.27 -8.19 -0.90
C VAL A 59 -4.36 -8.44 -1.92
N ARG A 60 -5.44 -9.08 -1.50
CA ARG A 60 -6.67 -9.19 -2.29
C ARG A 60 -7.78 -8.53 -1.47
N ILE A 61 -8.56 -7.65 -2.09
CA ILE A 61 -9.67 -6.92 -1.47
C ILE A 61 -10.89 -7.03 -2.37
N GLY A 62 -12.04 -7.40 -1.81
CA GLY A 62 -13.27 -7.54 -2.59
C GLY A 62 -14.55 -7.44 -1.75
N PRO A 63 -15.71 -7.35 -2.40
CA PRO A 63 -17.02 -7.30 -1.74
C PRO A 63 -17.49 -8.67 -1.25
N VAL A 64 -16.84 -9.75 -1.70
CA VAL A 64 -17.18 -11.15 -1.36
C VAL A 64 -15.99 -11.88 -0.75
N LYS A 65 -16.27 -12.94 0.00
CA LYS A 65 -15.26 -13.72 0.70
C LYS A 65 -14.21 -14.30 -0.25
N ILE A 66 -12.94 -14.09 0.10
CA ILE A 66 -11.79 -14.52 -0.69
C ILE A 66 -11.21 -15.81 -0.09
N TYR A 67 -11.18 -16.86 -0.89
CA TYR A 67 -10.62 -18.17 -0.51
C TYR A 67 -9.25 -18.43 -1.14
N ASP A 68 -8.92 -17.68 -2.20
CA ASP A 68 -7.65 -17.77 -2.91
C ASP A 68 -6.48 -17.35 -2.02
N ARG A 69 -5.44 -18.20 -1.99
CA ARG A 69 -4.23 -18.04 -1.19
C ARG A 69 -3.03 -18.39 -2.06
N GLY A 70 -1.92 -17.70 -1.78
CA GLY A 70 -0.66 -17.92 -2.48
C GLY A 70 -0.32 -16.77 -3.41
N GLU A 71 0.52 -17.10 -4.39
CA GLU A 71 1.05 -16.14 -5.37
C GLU A 71 -0.07 -15.45 -6.15
N LEU A 72 0.20 -14.20 -6.52
CA LEU A 72 -0.73 -13.33 -7.22
C LEU A 72 -0.19 -13.13 -8.64
N VAL A 73 -0.76 -13.87 -9.58
CA VAL A 73 -0.31 -13.91 -10.98
C VAL A 73 -0.77 -12.69 -11.77
N PHE A 74 -2.00 -12.22 -11.53
CA PHE A 74 -2.63 -11.14 -12.31
C PHE A 74 -3.05 -9.95 -11.44
N PRO A 75 -2.14 -9.03 -11.09
CA PRO A 75 -2.45 -7.83 -10.32
C PRO A 75 -3.19 -6.77 -11.12
N GLU A 76 -4.10 -6.05 -10.45
CA GLU A 76 -4.63 -4.76 -10.89
C GLU A 76 -3.72 -3.61 -10.43
N VAL A 77 -2.98 -3.80 -9.33
CA VAL A 77 -2.06 -2.80 -8.78
C VAL A 77 -0.72 -3.44 -8.45
N ILE A 78 0.37 -2.80 -8.87
CA ILE A 78 1.73 -3.16 -8.47
C ILE A 78 2.37 -1.99 -7.73
N MET A 79 2.90 -2.25 -6.55
CA MET A 79 3.63 -1.26 -5.75
C MET A 79 5.10 -1.68 -5.65
N VAL A 80 6.00 -0.86 -6.17
CA VAL A 80 7.44 -1.07 -6.12
C VAL A 80 8.05 -0.20 -5.03
N PHE A 81 8.47 -0.81 -3.92
CA PHE A 81 8.94 -0.09 -2.73
C PHE A 81 10.40 0.35 -2.82
N HIS A 82 11.17 -0.13 -3.80
CA HIS A 82 12.58 0.21 -3.93
C HIS A 82 13.05 0.16 -5.40
N PRO A 83 13.84 1.14 -5.89
CA PRO A 83 14.33 1.19 -7.28
C PRO A 83 15.04 -0.07 -7.76
N GLN A 84 15.79 -0.74 -6.88
CA GLN A 84 16.52 -1.99 -7.21
C GLN A 84 15.63 -3.16 -7.62
N VAL A 85 14.32 -3.13 -7.34
CA VAL A 85 13.37 -4.11 -7.90
C VAL A 85 13.40 -4.05 -9.43
N ILE A 86 13.56 -2.85 -9.99
CA ILE A 86 13.64 -2.59 -11.43
C ILE A 86 15.10 -2.63 -11.88
N THR A 87 15.96 -1.77 -11.31
CA THR A 87 17.32 -1.54 -11.83
C THR A 87 18.27 -2.72 -11.64
N MET A 88 18.02 -3.58 -10.66
CA MET A 88 18.82 -4.78 -10.39
C MET A 88 18.00 -6.07 -10.51
N GLN A 89 16.76 -6.00 -11.00
CA GLN A 89 15.84 -7.13 -11.10
C GLN A 89 15.68 -7.90 -9.76
N LYS A 90 15.70 -7.18 -8.63
CA LYS A 90 15.49 -7.78 -7.29
C LYS A 90 14.01 -7.99 -7.00
N SER A 91 13.37 -8.84 -7.80
CA SER A 91 11.98 -9.29 -7.64
C SER A 91 11.91 -10.78 -7.91
N TYR A 92 10.93 -11.47 -7.33
CA TYR A 92 10.63 -12.85 -7.72
C TYR A 92 9.89 -12.93 -9.06
N THR A 93 9.30 -11.81 -9.47
CA THR A 93 8.61 -11.65 -10.75
C THR A 93 9.38 -10.74 -11.71
N ALA A 94 9.78 -11.26 -12.88
CA ALA A 94 10.49 -10.50 -13.92
C ALA A 94 9.77 -10.58 -15.29
N PRO A 95 9.59 -9.46 -16.03
CA PRO A 95 9.80 -8.08 -15.58
C PRO A 95 8.90 -7.75 -14.37
N PHE A 96 9.22 -6.69 -13.62
CA PHE A 96 8.53 -6.39 -12.36
C PHE A 96 7.01 -6.17 -12.53
N TYR A 97 6.56 -5.80 -13.73
CA TYR A 97 5.15 -5.63 -14.10
C TYR A 97 4.50 -6.88 -14.73
N SER A 98 5.17 -8.04 -14.72
CA SER A 98 4.61 -9.26 -15.33
C SER A 98 3.24 -9.61 -14.73
N GLY A 99 2.28 -9.90 -15.61
CA GLY A 99 0.89 -10.21 -15.25
C GLY A 99 0.00 -8.99 -14.93
N ILE A 100 0.51 -7.75 -14.98
CA ILE A 100 -0.33 -6.56 -14.83
C ILE A 100 -1.51 -6.61 -15.81
N LYS A 101 -2.71 -6.35 -15.30
CA LYS A 101 -3.92 -6.29 -16.11
C LYS A 101 -4.03 -4.97 -16.87
N GLU A 102 -4.82 -4.98 -17.94
CA GLU A 102 -5.23 -3.77 -18.65
C GLU A 102 -5.89 -2.77 -17.68
N ASN A 103 -5.66 -1.47 -17.91
CA ASN A 103 -6.08 -0.38 -17.02
C ASN A 103 -5.52 -0.49 -15.59
N GLY A 104 -4.43 -1.25 -15.43
CA GLY A 104 -3.75 -1.44 -14.16
C GLY A 104 -3.05 -0.17 -13.65
N LEU A 105 -2.54 -0.26 -12.43
CA LEU A 105 -1.77 0.80 -11.79
C LEU A 105 -0.41 0.29 -11.35
N ILE A 106 0.63 1.09 -11.58
CA ILE A 106 1.95 0.88 -11.01
C ILE A 106 2.34 2.11 -10.20
N ILE A 107 2.74 1.90 -8.94
CA ILE A 107 3.28 2.95 -8.06
C ILE A 107 4.73 2.59 -7.74
N ILE A 108 5.67 3.43 -8.14
CA ILE A 108 7.10 3.19 -7.99
C ILE A 108 7.67 4.20 -7.00
N ASN A 109 8.32 3.71 -5.94
CA ASN A 109 9.08 4.54 -5.03
C ASN A 109 10.37 5.03 -5.72
N THR A 110 10.30 6.18 -6.36
CA THR A 110 11.40 6.81 -7.12
C THR A 110 11.08 8.28 -7.37
N ASN A 111 12.12 9.10 -7.49
CA ASN A 111 12.04 10.50 -7.91
C ASN A 111 12.45 10.70 -9.39
N VAL A 112 12.85 9.63 -10.07
CA VAL A 112 13.25 9.63 -11.47
C VAL A 112 12.51 8.54 -12.25
N ASP A 113 12.43 8.70 -13.56
CA ASP A 113 11.94 7.63 -14.42
C ASP A 113 12.98 6.50 -14.50
N LEU A 114 12.52 5.28 -14.19
CA LEU A 114 13.34 4.05 -14.19
C LEU A 114 12.98 3.12 -15.36
N LEU A 115 11.95 3.47 -16.13
CA LEU A 115 11.42 2.63 -17.19
C LEU A 115 12.15 2.89 -18.51
N THR A 116 12.34 1.84 -19.28
CA THR A 116 12.86 1.95 -20.66
C THR A 116 11.74 2.33 -21.63
N ASP A 117 12.11 2.74 -22.85
CA ASP A 117 11.12 3.01 -23.91
C ASP A 117 10.25 1.78 -24.23
N GLU A 118 10.81 0.57 -24.10
CA GLU A 118 10.07 -0.68 -24.29
C GLU A 118 9.06 -0.91 -23.16
N ASP A 119 9.44 -0.65 -21.91
CA ASP A 119 8.54 -0.73 -20.76
C ASP A 119 7.38 0.25 -20.92
N HIS A 120 7.68 1.50 -21.27
CA HIS A 120 6.67 2.52 -21.53
C HIS A 120 5.71 2.09 -22.63
N LYS A 121 6.23 1.61 -23.77
CA LYS A 121 5.40 1.12 -24.87
C LYS A 121 4.46 0.02 -24.40
N ARG A 122 4.98 -1.00 -23.71
CA ARG A 122 4.19 -2.15 -23.26
C ARG A 122 3.13 -1.77 -22.22
N LEU A 123 3.44 -0.87 -21.31
CA LEU A 123 2.49 -0.39 -20.31
C LEU A 123 1.40 0.49 -20.94
N ASN A 124 1.77 1.33 -21.93
CA ASN A 124 0.81 2.13 -22.70
C ASN A 124 -0.13 1.27 -23.54
N ASP A 125 0.36 0.20 -24.18
CA ASP A 125 -0.47 -0.74 -24.94
C ASP A 125 -1.54 -1.41 -24.07
N LEU A 126 -1.29 -1.53 -22.76
CA LEU A 126 -2.24 -2.07 -21.76
C LEU A 126 -3.04 -0.97 -21.03
N ASN A 127 -2.88 0.30 -21.41
CA ASN A 127 -3.43 1.46 -20.71
C ASN A 127 -3.11 1.48 -19.21
N VAL A 128 -1.91 1.05 -18.81
CA VAL A 128 -1.47 1.03 -17.42
C VAL A 128 -1.00 2.42 -17.01
N SER A 129 -1.54 2.95 -15.92
CA SER A 129 -1.09 4.21 -15.35
C SER A 129 0.12 3.98 -14.44
N VAL A 130 1.15 4.82 -14.56
CA VAL A 130 2.37 4.73 -13.76
C VAL A 130 2.56 6.01 -12.95
N LEU A 131 2.67 5.88 -11.63
CA LEU A 131 3.06 6.95 -10.72
C LEU A 131 4.47 6.69 -10.19
N ASN A 132 5.40 7.60 -10.49
CA ASN A 132 6.65 7.74 -9.76
C ASN A 132 6.40 8.61 -8.52
N HIS A 133 6.57 8.02 -7.33
CA HIS A 133 6.28 8.65 -6.06
C HIS A 133 7.52 8.63 -5.18
N ASP A 134 8.10 9.79 -4.85
CA ASP A 134 9.26 9.87 -3.94
C ASP A 134 8.85 9.67 -2.47
N ALA A 135 8.42 8.44 -2.16
CA ALA A 135 7.89 8.05 -0.86
C ALA A 135 8.97 8.09 0.23
N THR A 136 10.22 7.75 -0.11
CA THR A 136 11.32 7.77 0.86
C THR A 136 11.63 9.18 1.31
N HIS A 137 11.74 10.14 0.37
CA HIS A 137 11.97 11.53 0.72
C HIS A 137 10.81 12.10 1.53
N MET A 138 9.57 11.83 1.12
CA MET A 138 8.38 12.25 1.84
C MET A 138 8.32 11.69 3.28
N ALA A 139 8.70 10.43 3.47
CA ALA A 139 8.76 9.81 4.79
C ALA A 139 9.82 10.45 5.70
N LEU A 140 10.94 10.91 5.12
CA LEU A 140 11.94 11.69 5.85
C LEU A 140 11.41 13.08 6.24
N GLU A 141 10.75 13.78 5.33
CA GLU A 141 10.23 15.13 5.58
C GLU A 141 9.08 15.15 6.60
N VAL A 142 8.10 14.25 6.43
CA VAL A 142 6.87 14.23 7.25
C VAL A 142 7.02 13.30 8.44
N GLY A 143 7.47 12.06 8.20
CA GLY A 143 7.63 11.04 9.23
C GLY A 143 8.91 11.19 10.04
N GLY A 144 9.89 11.98 9.57
CA GLY A 144 11.21 12.12 10.21
C GLY A 144 12.06 10.84 10.14
N THR A 145 11.68 9.87 9.32
CA THR A 145 12.39 8.58 9.18
C THR A 145 12.03 7.85 7.90
N GLU A 146 13.01 7.22 7.25
CA GLU A 146 12.80 6.34 6.10
C GLU A 146 11.94 5.11 6.44
N LEU A 147 11.82 4.75 7.73
CA LEU A 147 10.96 3.65 8.16
C LEU A 147 9.47 3.91 7.86
N SER A 148 9.08 5.16 7.64
CA SER A 148 7.72 5.56 7.26
C SER A 148 7.48 5.51 5.75
N THR A 149 8.45 5.09 4.93
CA THR A 149 8.31 4.96 3.46
C THR A 149 7.13 4.08 3.07
N ASN A 150 6.92 2.97 3.80
CA ASN A 150 5.77 2.11 3.57
C ASN A 150 4.44 2.81 3.85
N MET A 151 4.40 3.76 4.79
CA MET A 151 3.21 4.55 5.10
C MET A 151 2.87 5.51 3.97
N ALA A 152 3.88 6.17 3.40
CA ALA A 152 3.72 6.97 2.19
C ALA A 152 3.19 6.09 1.03
N MET A 153 3.80 4.94 0.77
CA MET A 153 3.33 4.04 -0.31
C MET A 153 1.88 3.57 -0.11
N ILE A 154 1.46 3.25 1.11
CA ILE A 154 0.05 2.91 1.43
C ILE A 154 -0.87 4.10 1.16
N GLY A 155 -0.47 5.30 1.59
CA GLY A 155 -1.20 6.54 1.33
C GLY A 155 -1.41 6.78 -0.16
N ALA A 156 -0.37 6.63 -0.97
CA ALA A 156 -0.46 6.77 -2.42
C ALA A 156 -1.43 5.75 -3.05
N CYS A 157 -1.32 4.48 -2.65
CA CYS A 157 -2.22 3.44 -3.12
C CYS A 157 -3.68 3.73 -2.77
N ALA A 158 -3.97 4.09 -1.53
CA ALA A 158 -5.32 4.43 -1.10
C ALA A 158 -5.84 5.73 -1.76
N GLY A 159 -4.98 6.72 -1.98
CA GLY A 159 -5.33 7.99 -2.61
C GLY A 159 -5.78 7.82 -4.07
N ILE A 160 -5.10 6.95 -4.81
CA ILE A 160 -5.41 6.67 -6.22
C ILE A 160 -6.55 5.69 -6.34
N THR A 161 -6.43 4.53 -5.70
CA THR A 161 -7.36 3.41 -5.91
C THR A 161 -8.67 3.59 -5.17
N LYS A 162 -8.70 4.41 -4.12
CA LYS A 162 -9.81 4.55 -3.17
C LYS A 162 -10.30 3.22 -2.57
N VAL A 163 -9.50 2.15 -2.67
CA VAL A 163 -9.88 0.80 -2.24
C VAL A 163 -10.04 0.74 -0.71
N VAL A 164 -9.34 1.62 0.00
CA VAL A 164 -9.53 1.91 1.42
C VAL A 164 -9.53 3.43 1.66
N ASP A 165 -10.19 3.88 2.72
CA ASP A 165 -10.24 5.28 3.13
C ASP A 165 -9.25 5.62 4.26
N LEU A 166 -9.03 6.92 4.49
CA LEU A 166 -8.13 7.42 5.54
C LEU A 166 -8.57 6.99 6.95
N PRO A 167 -9.86 7.08 7.35
CA PRO A 167 -10.31 6.60 8.66
C PRO A 167 -10.01 5.13 8.91
N ALA A 168 -10.22 4.26 7.92
CA ALA A 168 -9.93 2.84 8.03
C ALA A 168 -8.43 2.56 8.13
N LEU A 169 -7.60 3.31 7.39
CA LEU A 169 -6.14 3.22 7.49
C LEU A 169 -5.62 3.66 8.86
N GLU A 170 -6.11 4.79 9.39
CA GLU A 170 -5.77 5.28 10.72
C GLU A 170 -6.15 4.24 11.79
N ALA A 171 -7.37 3.71 11.71
CA ALA A 171 -7.82 2.68 12.64
C ALA A 171 -7.02 1.37 12.50
N ALA A 172 -6.58 0.99 11.30
CA ALA A 172 -5.71 -0.17 11.08
C ALA A 172 -4.31 0.05 11.67
N LEU A 173 -3.77 1.26 11.50
CA LEU A 173 -2.50 1.67 12.08
C LEU A 173 -2.56 1.63 13.61
N GLN A 174 -3.66 2.13 14.19
CA GLN A 174 -3.91 2.13 15.63
C GLN A 174 -4.04 0.71 16.20
N ASP A 175 -4.72 -0.21 15.51
CA ASP A 175 -4.80 -1.61 15.97
C ASP A 175 -3.45 -2.33 15.91
N ARG A 176 -2.65 -2.03 14.88
CA ARG A 176 -1.36 -2.68 14.68
C ARG A 176 -0.29 -2.16 15.62
N PHE A 177 -0.22 -0.84 15.77
CA PHE A 177 0.83 -0.18 16.52
C PHE A 177 0.36 0.38 17.85
N GLY A 178 -0.89 0.84 17.98
CA GLY A 178 -1.43 1.55 19.14
C GLY A 178 -1.83 0.71 20.37
N LYS A 179 -1.90 -0.63 20.29
CA LYS A 179 -2.35 -1.48 21.42
C LYS A 179 -1.63 -1.18 22.75
N ARG A 180 -2.44 -1.10 23.80
CA ARG A 180 -2.16 -0.57 25.14
C ARG A 180 -1.64 -1.64 26.11
N TYR A 181 -0.85 -1.19 27.09
CA TYR A 181 -0.40 -2.00 28.23
C TYR A 181 -1.48 -2.00 29.33
N VAL A 182 -1.63 -3.14 30.00
CA VAL A 182 -2.40 -3.29 31.25
C VAL A 182 -1.45 -2.96 32.40
N ALA A 183 -1.72 -1.89 33.15
CA ALA A 183 -0.87 -1.52 34.28
C ALA A 183 -1.02 -2.56 35.42
N SER A 184 0.01 -3.36 35.66
CA SER A 184 0.18 -4.07 36.93
C SER A 184 0.83 -3.09 37.92
N GLY A 185 0.13 -2.74 39.00
CA GLY A 185 0.52 -1.67 39.90
C GLY A 185 1.96 -1.75 40.41
N GLY A 186 2.69 -0.64 40.30
CA GLY A 186 4.03 -0.47 40.86
C GLY A 186 4.60 0.93 40.58
N THR A 187 4.98 1.62 41.67
CA THR A 187 5.81 2.84 41.84
C THR A 187 5.81 3.97 40.78
N ALA A 188 5.74 5.22 41.25
CA ALA A 188 5.69 6.45 40.45
C ALA A 188 6.83 6.65 39.41
N THR A 189 8.00 6.03 39.60
CA THR A 189 9.11 6.04 38.61
C THR A 189 8.82 5.13 37.42
N LEU A 190 8.09 4.04 37.62
CA LEU A 190 7.56 3.21 36.54
C LEU A 190 6.56 4.03 35.71
N ASP A 191 5.70 4.82 36.39
CA ASP A 191 4.70 5.67 35.73
C ASP A 191 5.33 6.73 34.81
N GLU A 192 6.43 7.37 35.18
CA GLU A 192 7.10 8.38 34.32
C GLU A 192 7.80 7.78 33.10
N ALA A 193 8.53 6.67 33.27
CA ALA A 193 9.19 5.98 32.16
C ALA A 193 8.14 5.42 31.18
N ILE A 194 7.05 4.89 31.73
CA ILE A 194 5.89 4.42 30.97
C ILE A 194 5.24 5.59 30.20
N LYS A 195 4.95 6.72 30.86
CA LYS A 195 4.40 7.92 30.21
C LYS A 195 5.27 8.42 29.04
N LYS A 196 6.59 8.50 29.22
CA LYS A 196 7.52 8.90 28.14
C LYS A 196 7.50 7.92 26.96
N LYS A 197 7.49 6.61 27.24
CA LYS A 197 7.40 5.57 26.19
C LYS A 197 6.08 5.68 25.42
N TYR A 198 4.98 5.96 26.11
CA TYR A 198 3.68 6.20 25.49
C TYR A 198 3.65 7.47 24.65
N ALA A 199 4.12 8.61 25.17
CA ALA A 199 4.18 9.85 24.42
C ALA A 199 5.00 9.68 23.13
N LYS A 200 6.14 8.97 23.20
CA LYS A 200 6.95 8.63 22.02
C LYS A 200 6.19 7.75 21.04
N LYS A 201 5.44 6.77 21.53
CA LYS A 201 4.64 5.86 20.69
C LYS A 201 3.50 6.59 19.98
N GLU A 202 2.80 7.46 20.69
CA GLU A 202 1.75 8.32 20.14
C GLU A 202 2.31 9.26 19.07
N GLN A 203 3.47 9.86 19.34
CA GLN A 203 4.16 10.71 18.37
C GLN A 203 4.55 9.93 17.09
N LEU A 204 5.03 8.69 17.23
CA LEU A 204 5.36 7.85 16.07
C LEU A 204 4.11 7.46 15.27
N LEU A 205 2.99 7.19 15.95
CA LEU A 205 1.72 6.90 15.29
C LEU A 205 1.22 8.13 14.52
N GLN A 206 1.25 9.30 15.15
CA GLN A 206 0.86 10.56 14.53
C GLN A 206 1.70 10.83 13.28
N LYS A 207 3.02 10.72 13.37
CA LYS A 207 3.92 10.90 12.22
C LYS A 207 3.64 9.95 11.07
N ASN A 208 3.30 8.69 11.37
CA ASN A 208 2.90 7.72 10.35
C ASN A 208 1.55 8.10 9.71
N ASN A 209 0.55 8.51 10.51
CA ASN A 209 -0.74 9.00 10.00
C ASN A 209 -0.56 10.24 9.11
N ASP A 210 0.26 11.20 9.53
CA ASP A 210 0.57 12.40 8.76
C ASP A 210 1.23 12.05 7.43
N THR A 211 2.14 11.06 7.43
CA THR A 211 2.79 10.55 6.21
C THR A 211 1.78 9.89 5.27
N ILE A 212 0.87 9.04 5.79
CA ILE A 212 -0.22 8.42 5.00
C ILE A 212 -1.09 9.53 4.38
N LYS A 213 -1.53 10.49 5.19
CA LYS A 213 -2.44 11.55 4.77
C LYS A 213 -1.81 12.42 3.68
N LYS A 214 -0.57 12.85 3.88
CA LYS A 214 0.13 13.69 2.89
C LYS A 214 0.29 12.97 1.55
N SER A 215 0.67 11.71 1.58
CA SER A 215 0.80 10.90 0.35
C SER A 215 -0.56 10.65 -0.31
N TYR A 216 -1.59 10.37 0.49
CA TYR A 216 -2.97 10.21 0.01
C TYR A 216 -3.47 11.44 -0.74
N GLU A 217 -3.25 12.64 -0.20
CA GLU A 217 -3.63 13.91 -0.83
C GLU A 217 -2.92 14.09 -2.18
N ILE A 218 -1.60 13.94 -2.21
CA ILE A 218 -0.79 14.07 -3.44
C ILE A 218 -1.28 13.08 -4.51
N ALA A 219 -1.48 11.83 -4.13
CA ALA A 219 -1.89 10.79 -5.06
C ALA A 219 -3.36 10.95 -5.52
N SER A 220 -4.20 11.52 -4.66
CA SER A 220 -5.58 11.90 -5.01
C SER A 220 -5.64 13.07 -5.99
N GLU A 221 -4.69 13.99 -5.99
CA GLU A 221 -4.60 15.02 -7.03
C GLU A 221 -4.04 14.45 -8.34
N TRP A 222 -3.02 13.59 -8.25
CA TRP A 222 -2.43 12.94 -9.42
C TRP A 222 -3.45 12.12 -10.20
N VAL A 223 -4.33 11.36 -9.52
CA VAL A 223 -5.32 10.52 -10.22
C VAL A 223 -6.36 11.32 -11.00
N LYS A 224 -6.62 12.59 -10.65
CA LYS A 224 -7.56 13.45 -11.38
C LYS A 224 -7.07 13.82 -12.77
N THR A 225 -5.75 13.80 -12.98
CA THR A 225 -5.11 14.16 -14.25
C THR A 225 -4.52 12.95 -14.98
N SER A 226 -4.62 11.76 -14.39
CA SER A 226 -4.18 10.52 -15.02
C SER A 226 -5.29 9.85 -15.84
N ASN A 227 -4.93 8.83 -16.62
CA ASN A 227 -5.85 7.98 -17.37
C ASN A 227 -6.34 6.75 -16.58
N TYR A 228 -6.15 6.75 -15.26
CA TYR A 228 -6.44 5.56 -14.43
C TYR A 228 -7.94 5.30 -14.35
N SER A 229 -8.37 4.15 -14.87
CA SER A 229 -9.77 3.70 -14.85
C SER A 229 -9.87 2.25 -14.34
N PRO A 230 -9.95 2.05 -13.02
CA PRO A 230 -9.90 0.71 -12.42
C PRO A 230 -11.13 -0.14 -12.75
N ALA A 231 -10.90 -1.32 -13.32
CA ALA A 231 -11.95 -2.34 -13.56
C ALA A 231 -12.61 -2.89 -12.27
N PHE A 232 -12.02 -2.62 -11.10
CA PHE A 232 -12.59 -3.01 -9.80
C PHE A 232 -13.95 -2.36 -9.53
N TYR A 233 -14.12 -1.10 -9.97
CA TYR A 233 -15.34 -0.33 -9.76
C TYR A 233 -16.29 -0.50 -10.95
N GLY A 234 -17.60 -0.44 -10.69
CA GLY A 234 -18.59 -0.32 -11.75
C GLY A 234 -18.52 1.04 -12.46
N PRO A 235 -19.21 1.19 -13.61
CA PRO A 235 -19.29 2.46 -14.32
C PRO A 235 -19.76 3.59 -13.39
N GLY A 236 -18.97 4.68 -13.29
CA GLY A 236 -19.28 5.85 -12.45
C GLY A 236 -19.05 5.66 -10.95
N GLU A 237 -18.78 4.44 -10.47
CA GLU A 237 -18.58 4.15 -9.05
C GLU A 237 -17.24 4.71 -8.56
N PHE A 238 -16.19 4.65 -9.39
CA PHE A 238 -14.88 5.17 -9.02
C PHE A 238 -14.90 6.70 -8.82
N GLU A 239 -15.56 7.42 -9.72
CA GLU A 239 -15.72 8.87 -9.67
C GLU A 239 -16.57 9.29 -8.46
N ALA A 240 -17.64 8.54 -8.17
CA ALA A 240 -18.50 8.79 -7.01
C ALA A 240 -17.75 8.60 -5.68
N VAL A 241 -16.94 7.54 -5.57
CA VAL A 241 -16.07 7.31 -4.40
C VAL A 241 -15.03 8.43 -4.28
N GLY A 242 -14.45 8.88 -5.40
CA GLY A 242 -13.53 10.01 -5.43
C GLY A 242 -14.16 11.29 -4.88
N ALA A 243 -15.38 11.63 -5.32
CA ALA A 243 -16.10 12.82 -4.88
C ALA A 243 -16.46 12.80 -3.38
N ALA A 244 -16.90 11.65 -2.86
CA ALA A 244 -17.27 11.49 -1.45
C ALA A 244 -16.10 11.65 -0.47
N THR A 245 -14.86 11.43 -0.95
CA THR A 245 -13.64 11.60 -0.13
C THR A 245 -13.06 13.03 -0.14
N ALA A 246 -13.61 13.92 -0.98
CA ALA A 246 -13.16 15.31 -1.13
C ALA A 246 -14.03 16.33 -0.36
N SER A 247 -15.15 15.89 0.23
CA SER A 247 -16.08 16.65 1.06
C SER A 247 -15.86 16.39 2.55
#